data_AF-A0A662GNG8-F1
#
_entry.id   AF-A0A662GNG8-F1
#
_cell.length_a   1.000
_cell.length_b   1.000
_cell.length_c   1.000
_cell.angle_alpha   90.00
_cell.angle_beta   90.00
_cell.angle_gamma   90.00
#
_symmetry.space_group_name_H-M   'P 1'
#
loop_
_entity.id
_entity.type
_entity.pdbx_description
1 polymer ?
#
loop_
_entity_poly.entity_id
_entity_poly.type
_entity_poly.pdbx_seq_one_letter_code
_entity_poly.pdbx_strand_id
1 'polypeptide(L)'
;MIYVHKRRIEACTYIWSILVKNRLRARAKVVELLKRTYRQYNIEPIRGRTKINIFDKEMATLFLVGKYGLGLKEYHEIFEEVFEKEIRSEYAIDSILSNGNPEKVLKEIMGSTDENAVFRVIRLLFTATLLGFRDEKELILILEKFEQSFPQYRKRFLSFKKFYIAFRIAESIAAGVVRNRLEKEALKHALCIKLNAMKAAPPDDLIREIALNVLKANEIEVNDALRKNSIELRL
;
A
#
# COMPACT_ATOMS: atom_id res chain seq x y z
N MET A 1 -10.86 -5.53 8.26
CA MET A 1 -9.98 -4.69 7.40
C MET A 1 -10.13 -3.19 7.71
N ILE A 2 -11.32 -2.58 7.61
CA ILE A 2 -11.49 -1.12 7.81
C ILE A 2 -10.97 -0.61 9.17
N TYR A 3 -11.11 -1.39 10.25
CA TYR A 3 -10.66 -0.99 11.59
C TYR A 3 -9.15 -0.77 11.70
N VAL A 4 -8.33 -1.51 10.95
CA VAL A 4 -6.86 -1.42 11.03
C VAL A 4 -6.36 -0.08 10.48
N HIS A 5 -7.06 0.50 9.50
CA HIS A 5 -6.71 1.78 8.88
C HIS A 5 -7.55 2.95 9.39
N LYS A 6 -8.38 2.76 10.42
CA LYS A 6 -9.33 3.78 10.92
C LYS A 6 -8.67 5.13 11.19
N ARG A 7 -7.60 5.15 11.99
CA ARG A 7 -6.88 6.40 12.34
C ARG A 7 -6.31 7.11 11.11
N ARG A 8 -5.85 6.33 10.13
CA ARG A 8 -5.33 6.84 8.85
C ARG A 8 -6.43 7.53 8.06
N ILE A 9 -7.59 6.87 7.96
CA ILE A 9 -8.77 7.43 7.29
C ILE A 9 -9.22 8.70 8.02
N GLU A 10 -9.30 8.71 9.35
CA GLU A 10 -9.65 9.90 10.15
C GLU A 10 -8.69 11.08 9.89
N ALA A 11 -7.38 10.82 9.86
CA ALA A 11 -6.39 11.84 9.54
C ALA A 11 -6.56 12.38 8.11
N CYS A 12 -6.82 11.50 7.13
CA CYS A 12 -7.11 11.90 5.76
C CYS A 12 -8.40 12.75 5.67
N THR A 13 -9.47 12.38 6.37
CA THR A 13 -10.72 13.14 6.43
C THR A 13 -10.50 14.53 7.02
N TYR A 14 -9.71 14.63 8.10
CA TYR A 14 -9.33 15.93 8.66
C TYR A 14 -8.58 16.78 7.64
N ILE A 15 -7.58 16.23 6.95
CA ILE A 15 -6.82 16.94 5.92
C ILE A 15 -7.74 17.43 4.80
N TRP A 16 -8.65 16.58 4.30
CA TRP A 16 -9.61 16.97 3.28
C TRP A 16 -10.52 18.11 3.72
N SER A 17 -10.93 18.14 4.99
CA SER A 17 -11.70 19.27 5.53
C SER A 17 -10.96 20.61 5.43
N ILE A 18 -9.62 20.58 5.52
CA ILE A 18 -8.76 21.77 5.35
C ILE A 18 -8.62 22.11 3.87
N LEU A 19 -8.39 21.12 3.01
CA LEU A 19 -8.20 21.34 1.57
C LEU A 19 -9.43 22.01 0.95
N VAL A 20 -10.62 21.53 1.31
CA VAL A 20 -11.90 22.07 0.84
C VAL A 20 -12.14 23.50 1.34
N LYS A 21 -11.84 23.79 2.61
CA LYS A 21 -12.07 25.11 3.20
C LYS A 21 -11.07 26.18 2.75
N ASN A 22 -9.78 25.84 2.78
CA ASN A 22 -8.69 26.81 2.68
C ASN A 22 -8.10 26.92 1.26
N ARG A 23 -8.66 26.19 0.29
CA ARG A 23 -8.18 26.10 -1.10
C ARG A 23 -6.65 25.90 -1.17
N LEU A 24 -6.11 25.04 -0.32
CA LEU A 24 -4.67 24.74 -0.33
C LEU A 24 -4.36 23.84 -1.52
N ARG A 25 -3.77 24.39 -2.58
CA ARG A 25 -3.61 23.65 -3.86
C ARG A 25 -2.18 23.22 -4.21
N ALA A 26 -1.18 23.72 -3.50
CA ALA A 26 0.20 23.34 -3.77
C ALA A 26 0.54 21.97 -3.15
N ARG A 27 0.82 20.94 -3.96
CA ARG A 27 1.16 19.58 -3.49
C ARG A 27 2.18 19.56 -2.36
N ALA A 28 3.28 20.33 -2.47
CA ALA A 28 4.32 20.37 -1.43
C ALA A 28 3.77 20.81 -0.06
N LYS A 29 2.84 21.78 -0.04
CA LYS A 29 2.17 22.22 1.19
C LYS A 29 1.23 21.14 1.73
N VAL A 30 0.53 20.41 0.85
CA VAL A 30 -0.34 19.29 1.25
C VAL A 30 0.47 18.13 1.81
N VAL A 31 1.63 17.80 1.23
CA VAL A 31 2.55 16.78 1.77
C VAL A 31 3.03 17.16 3.17
N GLU A 32 3.35 18.44 3.41
CA GLU A 32 3.76 18.91 4.73
C GLU A 32 2.58 18.90 5.73
N LEU A 33 1.37 19.25 5.30
CA LEU A 33 0.15 19.11 6.10
C LEU A 33 -0.11 17.65 6.48
N LEU A 34 0.02 16.73 5.52
CA LEU A 34 -0.11 15.28 5.73
C LEU A 34 0.90 14.81 6.78
N LYS A 35 2.17 15.19 6.63
CA LYS A 35 3.24 14.85 7.58
C LYS A 35 2.99 15.37 8.99
N ARG A 36 2.54 16.62 9.13
CA ARG A 36 2.21 17.21 10.44
C ARG A 36 1.04 16.48 11.10
N THR A 37 -0.03 16.25 10.33
CA THR A 37 -1.22 15.54 10.80
C THR A 37 -0.87 14.12 11.24
N TYR A 38 -0.12 13.37 10.43
CA TYR A 38 0.28 12.01 10.78
C TYR A 38 1.14 11.95 12.04
N ARG A 39 2.05 12.92 12.23
CA ARG A 39 2.83 13.02 13.48
C ARG A 39 1.94 13.28 14.69
N GLN A 40 1.02 14.24 14.59
CA GLN A 40 0.07 14.56 15.65
C GLN A 40 -0.81 13.36 16.01
N TYR A 41 -1.21 12.57 14.99
CA TYR A 41 -2.05 11.40 15.15
C TYR A 41 -1.23 10.13 15.43
N ASN A 42 0.11 10.21 15.59
CA ASN A 42 1.01 9.05 15.75
C ASN A 42 0.78 7.94 14.70
N ILE A 43 0.62 8.33 13.43
CA ILE A 43 0.42 7.46 12.28
C ILE A 43 1.72 7.39 11.49
N GLU A 44 2.18 6.17 11.23
CA GLU A 44 3.28 5.93 10.29
C GLU A 44 2.69 5.74 8.88
N PRO A 45 3.31 6.29 7.82
CA PRO A 45 2.94 5.97 6.43
C PRO A 45 2.95 4.47 6.12
N ILE A 46 2.20 4.06 5.11
CA ILE A 46 2.23 2.68 4.59
C ILE A 46 3.59 2.46 3.94
N ARG A 47 4.48 1.73 4.63
CA ARG A 47 5.84 1.46 4.19
C ARG A 47 6.37 0.12 4.65
N GLY A 48 7.40 -0.36 3.96
CA GLY A 48 8.33 -1.36 4.48
C GLY A 48 9.47 -0.68 5.27
N ARG A 49 10.71 -1.12 5.04
CA ARG A 49 11.89 -0.59 5.76
C ARG A 49 12.32 0.82 5.32
N THR A 50 12.12 1.18 4.06
CA THR A 50 12.60 2.48 3.53
C THR A 50 11.70 3.65 3.94
N LYS A 51 12.32 4.77 4.32
CA LYS A 51 11.64 6.03 4.66
C LYS A 51 11.77 7.14 3.60
N ILE A 52 12.37 6.84 2.45
CA ILE A 52 12.60 7.84 1.39
C ILE A 52 11.26 8.29 0.81
N ASN A 53 11.01 9.60 0.81
CA ASN A 53 9.82 10.26 0.26
C ASN A 53 8.49 9.63 0.74
N ILE A 54 8.46 9.12 1.99
CA ILE A 54 7.29 8.37 2.50
C ILE A 54 6.00 9.18 2.48
N PHE A 55 6.05 10.48 2.78
CA PHE A 55 4.83 11.30 2.78
C PHE A 55 4.35 11.67 1.38
N ASP A 56 5.25 11.81 0.38
CA ASP A 56 4.80 11.91 -1.02
C ASP A 56 4.17 10.61 -1.50
N LYS A 57 4.69 9.46 -1.05
CA LYS A 57 4.11 8.14 -1.34
C LYS A 57 2.75 7.94 -0.66
N GLU A 58 2.58 8.48 0.54
CA GLU A 58 1.34 8.42 1.32
C GLU A 58 0.23 9.33 0.76
N MET A 59 0.56 10.25 -0.17
CA MET A 59 -0.46 11.00 -0.92
C MET A 59 -1.42 10.09 -1.67
N ALA A 60 -1.02 8.87 -2.04
CA ALA A 60 -1.90 7.86 -2.60
C ALA A 60 -3.08 7.54 -1.66
N THR A 61 -2.82 7.37 -0.35
CA THR A 61 -3.88 7.14 0.65
C THR A 61 -4.81 8.35 0.73
N LEU A 62 -4.25 9.57 0.80
CA LEU A 62 -5.05 10.79 0.90
C LEU A 62 -5.95 10.97 -0.34
N PHE A 63 -5.40 10.77 -1.54
CA PHE A 63 -6.15 10.80 -2.80
C PHE A 63 -7.31 9.80 -2.79
N LEU A 64 -7.03 8.52 -2.49
CA LEU A 64 -8.03 7.46 -2.51
C LEU A 64 -9.15 7.68 -1.49
N VAL A 65 -8.81 8.12 -0.28
CA VAL A 65 -9.81 8.45 0.75
C VAL A 65 -10.68 9.61 0.29
N GLY A 66 -10.12 10.66 -0.33
CA GLY A 66 -10.91 11.78 -0.85
C GLY A 66 -11.85 11.36 -1.97
N LYS A 67 -11.31 10.66 -2.97
CA LYS A 67 -12.05 10.31 -4.19
C LYS A 67 -13.11 9.23 -3.96
N TYR A 68 -12.76 8.16 -3.26
CA TYR A 68 -13.61 6.98 -3.09
C TYR A 68 -14.24 6.88 -1.71
N GLY A 69 -13.52 7.30 -0.66
CA GLY A 69 -14.03 7.25 0.72
C GLY A 69 -15.03 8.37 1.02
N LEU A 70 -14.72 9.60 0.61
CA LEU A 70 -15.53 10.80 0.87
C LEU A 70 -16.37 11.24 -0.34
N GLY A 71 -16.13 10.67 -1.53
CA GLY A 71 -16.90 10.97 -2.73
C GLY A 71 -16.72 12.38 -3.29
N LEU A 72 -15.62 13.07 -2.96
CA LEU A 72 -15.40 14.51 -3.21
C LEU A 72 -15.09 14.87 -4.67
N LYS A 73 -15.61 14.12 -5.64
CA LYS A 73 -15.27 14.26 -7.07
C LYS A 73 -15.59 15.63 -7.65
N GLU A 74 -16.55 16.35 -7.06
CA GLU A 74 -16.93 17.71 -7.41
C GLU A 74 -15.81 18.74 -7.18
N TYR A 75 -14.84 18.45 -6.30
CA TYR A 75 -13.68 19.31 -6.04
C TYR A 75 -12.54 19.08 -7.03
N HIS A 76 -12.87 19.04 -8.32
CA HIS A 76 -11.97 18.68 -9.42
C HIS A 76 -10.64 19.44 -9.41
N GLU A 77 -10.68 20.76 -9.16
CA GLU A 77 -9.49 21.62 -9.11
C GLU A 77 -8.45 21.14 -8.08
N ILE A 78 -8.88 20.66 -6.91
CA ILE A 78 -7.97 20.14 -5.88
C ILE A 78 -7.31 18.84 -6.39
N PHE A 79 -8.09 17.99 -7.05
CA PHE A 79 -7.59 16.74 -7.62
C PHE A 79 -6.53 16.99 -8.69
N GLU A 80 -6.79 17.89 -9.64
CA GLU A 80 -5.84 18.19 -10.71
C GLU A 80 -4.55 18.83 -10.18
N GLU A 81 -4.66 19.82 -9.29
CA GLU A 81 -3.50 20.59 -8.83
C GLU A 81 -2.65 19.83 -7.79
N VAL A 82 -3.27 19.04 -6.91
CA VAL A 82 -2.55 18.34 -5.81
C VAL A 82 -2.19 16.91 -6.20
N PHE A 83 -3.07 16.23 -6.92
CA PHE A 83 -3.06 14.78 -7.10
C PHE A 83 -2.89 14.33 -8.56
N GLU A 84 -2.34 15.18 -9.44
CA GLU A 84 -2.05 14.85 -10.84
C GLU A 84 -1.37 13.47 -10.99
N LYS A 85 -0.38 13.18 -10.14
CA LYS A 85 0.38 11.92 -10.18
C LYS A 85 -0.48 10.70 -9.86
N GLU A 86 -1.40 10.83 -8.91
CA GLU A 86 -2.32 9.76 -8.53
C GLU A 86 -3.40 9.56 -9.59
N ILE A 87 -3.93 10.64 -10.17
CA ILE A 87 -4.87 10.59 -11.31
C ILE A 87 -4.25 9.86 -12.51
N ARG A 88 -3.04 10.26 -12.92
CA ARG A 88 -2.33 9.61 -14.04
C ARG A 88 -2.04 8.14 -13.74
N SER A 89 -1.70 7.82 -12.49
CA SER A 89 -1.48 6.43 -12.08
C SER A 89 -2.77 5.61 -12.15
N GLU A 90 -3.91 6.18 -11.78
CA GLU A 90 -5.21 5.53 -11.87
C GLU A 90 -5.62 5.25 -13.32
N TYR A 91 -5.48 6.25 -14.21
CA TYR A 91 -5.71 6.04 -15.64
C TYR A 91 -4.79 4.97 -16.23
N ALA A 92 -3.52 4.94 -15.82
CA ALA A 92 -2.59 3.89 -16.25
C ALA A 92 -3.03 2.49 -15.77
N ILE A 93 -3.53 2.36 -14.53
CA ILE A 93 -4.07 1.09 -14.02
C ILE A 93 -5.22 0.63 -14.93
N ASP A 94 -6.21 1.50 -15.13
CA ASP A 94 -7.42 1.13 -15.85
C ASP A 94 -7.12 0.79 -17.32
N SER A 95 -6.27 1.57 -18.00
CA SER A 95 -5.85 1.27 -19.38
C SER A 95 -5.11 -0.06 -19.50
N ILE A 96 -4.22 -0.39 -18.55
CA ILE A 96 -3.48 -1.68 -18.58
C ILE A 96 -4.41 -2.86 -18.28
N LEU A 97 -5.36 -2.70 -17.35
CA LEU A 97 -6.36 -3.71 -17.05
C LEU A 97 -7.27 -3.96 -18.26
N SER A 98 -7.62 -2.92 -19.03
CA SER A 98 -8.33 -3.00 -20.30
C SER A 98 -7.46 -3.45 -21.49
N ASN A 99 -6.48 -4.32 -21.23
CA ASN A 99 -5.56 -4.89 -22.23
C ASN A 99 -4.58 -3.93 -22.91
N GLY A 100 -4.37 -2.74 -22.37
CA GLY A 100 -3.29 -1.85 -22.78
C GLY A 100 -1.91 -2.46 -22.53
N ASN A 101 -0.95 -2.16 -23.41
CA ASN A 101 0.45 -2.53 -23.23
C ASN A 101 1.09 -1.64 -22.14
N PRO A 102 1.69 -2.19 -21.08
CA PRO A 102 2.23 -1.42 -19.97
C PRO A 102 3.27 -0.35 -20.36
N GLU A 103 4.18 -0.66 -21.28
CA GLU A 103 5.20 0.31 -21.73
C GLU A 103 4.59 1.48 -22.47
N LYS A 104 3.67 1.22 -23.42
CA LYS A 104 2.98 2.26 -24.18
C LYS A 104 2.13 3.13 -23.27
N VAL A 105 1.32 2.51 -22.41
CA VAL A 105 0.44 3.23 -21.47
C VAL A 105 1.27 4.11 -20.53
N LEU A 106 2.36 3.60 -19.96
CA LEU A 106 3.23 4.42 -19.11
C LEU A 106 3.91 5.54 -19.90
N LYS A 107 4.36 5.30 -21.12
CA LYS A 107 4.98 6.33 -21.94
C LYS A 107 4.00 7.46 -22.27
N GLU A 108 2.77 7.13 -22.63
CA GLU A 108 1.71 8.09 -23.00
C GLU A 108 1.18 8.84 -21.77
N ILE A 109 0.78 8.09 -20.73
CA ILE A 109 0.10 8.67 -19.57
C ILE A 109 1.10 9.25 -18.58
N MET A 110 2.23 8.59 -18.32
CA MET A 110 3.21 9.02 -17.31
C MET A 110 4.41 9.78 -17.91
N GLY A 111 4.59 9.76 -19.22
CA GLY A 111 5.76 10.37 -19.91
C GLY A 111 7.07 9.58 -19.75
N SER A 112 7.08 8.54 -18.90
CA SER A 112 8.26 7.76 -18.53
C SER A 112 7.89 6.30 -18.31
N THR A 113 8.86 5.42 -18.59
CA THR A 113 8.80 3.96 -18.37
C THR A 113 9.85 3.51 -17.33
N ASP A 114 10.37 4.46 -16.54
CA ASP A 114 11.36 4.20 -15.50
C ASP A 114 10.78 3.45 -14.27
N GLU A 115 11.67 3.02 -13.38
CA GLU A 115 11.31 2.33 -12.13
C GLU A 115 10.32 3.15 -11.29
N ASN A 116 10.48 4.47 -11.22
CA ASN A 116 9.62 5.32 -10.41
C ASN A 116 8.19 5.37 -10.98
N ALA A 117 8.02 5.43 -12.30
CA ALA A 117 6.72 5.39 -12.95
C ALA A 117 6.01 4.06 -12.67
N VAL A 118 6.68 2.93 -12.93
CA VAL A 118 6.15 1.57 -12.71
C VAL A 118 5.70 1.39 -11.26
N PHE A 119 6.58 1.67 -10.29
CA PHE A 119 6.27 1.46 -8.87
C PHE A 119 5.37 2.54 -8.27
N ARG A 120 5.08 3.63 -8.98
CA ARG A 120 4.04 4.59 -8.58
C ARG A 120 2.65 4.02 -8.87
N VAL A 121 2.44 3.48 -10.07
CA VAL A 121 1.19 2.83 -10.48
C VAL A 121 0.86 1.66 -9.54
N ILE A 122 1.83 0.77 -9.33
CA ILE A 122 1.67 -0.38 -8.43
C ILE A 122 1.30 0.05 -7.00
N ARG A 123 1.92 1.13 -6.49
CA ARG A 123 1.66 1.62 -5.13
C ARG A 123 0.24 2.15 -4.98
N LEU A 124 -0.25 2.90 -5.96
CA LEU A 124 -1.62 3.40 -5.92
C LEU A 124 -2.60 2.23 -5.86
N LEU A 125 -2.46 1.26 -6.76
CA LEU A 125 -3.32 0.08 -6.80
C LEU A 125 -3.26 -0.72 -5.50
N PHE A 126 -2.04 -0.98 -5.00
CA PHE A 126 -1.85 -1.64 -3.72
C PHE A 126 -2.57 -0.93 -2.56
N THR A 127 -2.43 0.39 -2.48
CA THR A 127 -3.07 1.18 -1.43
C THR A 127 -4.60 1.13 -1.58
N ALA A 128 -5.11 1.15 -2.81
CA ALA A 128 -6.53 1.02 -3.09
C ALA A 128 -7.06 -0.36 -2.70
N THR A 129 -6.30 -1.44 -2.96
CA THR A 129 -6.63 -2.80 -2.52
C THR A 129 -6.64 -2.92 -0.99
N LEU A 130 -5.65 -2.34 -0.30
CA LEU A 130 -5.61 -2.34 1.17
C LEU A 130 -6.84 -1.65 1.80
N LEU A 131 -7.27 -0.55 1.20
CA LEU A 131 -8.43 0.22 1.68
C LEU A 131 -9.77 -0.37 1.20
N GLY A 132 -9.75 -1.42 0.38
CA GLY A 132 -10.95 -2.08 -0.13
C GLY A 132 -11.64 -1.36 -1.29
N PHE A 133 -10.97 -0.41 -1.95
CA PHE A 133 -11.50 0.30 -3.11
C PHE A 133 -11.27 -0.43 -4.44
N ARG A 134 -10.35 -1.40 -4.48
CA ARG A 134 -9.99 -2.18 -5.68
C ARG A 134 -9.80 -3.66 -5.30
N ASP A 135 -10.04 -4.56 -6.24
CA ASP A 135 -9.92 -6.00 -5.99
C ASP A 135 -8.44 -6.43 -6.00
N GLU A 136 -8.06 -7.37 -5.13
CA GLU A 136 -6.70 -7.90 -5.09
C GLU A 136 -6.29 -8.60 -6.40
N LYS A 137 -7.25 -9.18 -7.13
CA LYS A 137 -7.02 -9.77 -8.45
C LYS A 137 -6.49 -8.74 -9.45
N GLU A 138 -6.95 -7.49 -9.37
CA GLU A 138 -6.43 -6.42 -10.22
C GLU A 138 -4.96 -6.16 -9.94
N LEU A 139 -4.57 -6.12 -8.66
CA LEU A 139 -3.16 -5.95 -8.25
C LEU A 139 -2.29 -7.09 -8.78
N ILE A 140 -2.75 -8.34 -8.67
CA ILE A 140 -2.02 -9.51 -9.18
C ILE A 140 -1.82 -9.40 -10.68
N LEU A 141 -2.88 -9.11 -11.43
CA LEU A 141 -2.82 -8.97 -12.89
C LEU A 141 -1.88 -7.83 -13.31
N ILE A 142 -1.92 -6.70 -12.63
CA ILE A 142 -1.03 -5.56 -12.89
C ILE A 142 0.43 -5.92 -12.60
N LEU A 143 0.71 -6.66 -11.51
CA LEU A 143 2.05 -7.13 -11.21
C LEU A 143 2.57 -8.09 -12.29
N GLU A 144 1.74 -9.02 -12.75
CA GLU A 144 2.11 -9.96 -13.82
C GLU A 144 2.42 -9.24 -15.13
N LYS A 145 1.55 -8.32 -15.57
CA LYS A 145 1.77 -7.52 -16.78
C LYS A 145 3.04 -6.67 -16.66
N PHE A 146 3.26 -6.01 -15.52
CA PHE A 146 4.47 -5.23 -15.32
C PHE A 146 5.74 -6.09 -15.23
N GLU A 147 5.70 -7.27 -14.61
CA GLU A 147 6.86 -8.17 -14.57
C GLU A 147 7.26 -8.66 -15.96
N GLN A 148 6.28 -8.91 -16.83
CA GLN A 148 6.51 -9.32 -18.22
C GLN A 148 7.09 -8.17 -19.07
N SER A 149 6.55 -6.96 -18.94
CA SER A 149 7.02 -5.79 -19.70
C SER A 149 8.31 -5.16 -19.15
N PHE A 150 8.63 -5.35 -17.87
CA PHE A 150 9.80 -4.73 -17.24
C PHE A 150 10.73 -5.75 -16.55
N PRO A 151 11.26 -6.75 -17.28
CA PRO A 151 12.09 -7.80 -16.70
C PRO A 151 13.35 -7.27 -15.99
N GLN A 152 13.86 -6.11 -16.40
CA GLN A 152 14.99 -5.42 -15.76
C GLN A 152 14.74 -5.08 -14.28
N TYR A 153 13.48 -4.92 -13.87
CA TYR A 153 13.10 -4.61 -12.48
C TYR A 153 12.75 -5.85 -11.64
N ARG A 154 13.06 -7.06 -12.12
CA ARG A 154 12.71 -8.34 -11.44
C ARG A 154 13.02 -8.36 -9.94
N LYS A 155 14.20 -7.89 -9.51
CA LYS A 155 14.57 -7.83 -8.09
C LYS A 155 13.66 -6.90 -7.28
N ARG A 156 13.22 -5.79 -7.88
CA ARG A 156 12.30 -4.82 -7.26
C ARG A 156 10.89 -5.38 -7.16
N PHE A 157 10.40 -6.08 -8.19
CA PHE A 157 9.11 -6.77 -8.11
C PHE A 157 9.10 -7.85 -7.02
N LEU A 158 10.15 -8.67 -6.93
CA LEU A 158 10.30 -9.65 -5.84
C LEU A 158 10.31 -8.96 -4.45
N SER A 159 10.98 -7.82 -4.34
CA SER A 159 11.00 -7.03 -3.10
C SER A 159 9.63 -6.46 -2.77
N PHE A 160 8.88 -6.01 -3.78
CA PHE A 160 7.51 -5.52 -3.62
C PHE A 160 6.56 -6.65 -3.20
N LYS A 161 6.59 -7.81 -3.87
CA LYS A 161 5.81 -9.01 -3.50
C LYS A 161 6.10 -9.43 -2.06
N LYS A 162 7.37 -9.45 -1.66
CA LYS A 162 7.78 -9.70 -0.26
C LYS A 162 7.16 -8.72 0.71
N PHE A 163 7.23 -7.42 0.40
CA PHE A 163 6.61 -6.37 1.21
C PHE A 163 5.09 -6.53 1.30
N TYR A 164 4.43 -6.79 0.17
CA TYR A 164 3.00 -7.02 0.10
C TYR A 164 2.56 -8.17 1.01
N ILE A 165 3.22 -9.32 0.90
CA ILE A 165 2.94 -10.50 1.72
C ILE A 165 3.13 -10.17 3.19
N ALA A 166 4.23 -9.50 3.55
CA ALA A 166 4.49 -9.10 4.92
C ALA A 166 3.38 -8.18 5.47
N PHE A 167 2.91 -7.24 4.65
CA PHE A 167 1.87 -6.29 5.03
C PHE A 167 0.52 -6.98 5.25
N ARG A 168 0.10 -7.89 4.35
CA ARG A 168 -1.16 -8.63 4.51
C ARG A 168 -1.15 -9.56 5.73
N ILE A 169 -0.02 -10.18 6.04
CA ILE A 169 0.13 -10.96 7.28
C ILE A 169 0.04 -10.05 8.50
N ALA A 170 0.77 -8.93 8.50
CA ALA A 170 0.72 -7.95 9.59
C ALA A 170 -0.69 -7.39 9.81
N GLU A 171 -1.43 -7.12 8.74
CA GLU A 171 -2.83 -6.68 8.79
C GLU A 171 -3.76 -7.75 9.37
N SER A 172 -3.54 -9.02 9.02
CA SER A 172 -4.31 -10.14 9.55
C SER A 172 -4.04 -10.37 11.04
N ILE A 173 -2.79 -10.16 11.48
CA ILE A 173 -2.42 -10.19 12.92
C ILE A 173 -3.08 -9.01 13.64
N ALA A 174 -2.93 -7.79 13.11
CA ALA A 174 -3.52 -6.58 13.71
C ALA A 174 -5.05 -6.63 13.80
N ALA A 175 -5.69 -7.39 12.91
CA ALA A 175 -7.13 -7.63 12.92
C ALA A 175 -7.55 -8.79 13.85
N GLY A 176 -6.62 -9.48 14.50
CA GLY A 176 -6.89 -10.66 15.34
C GLY A 176 -7.35 -11.89 14.56
N VAL A 177 -7.14 -11.92 13.24
CA VAL A 177 -7.49 -13.06 12.36
C VAL A 177 -6.40 -14.12 12.41
N VAL A 178 -5.13 -13.71 12.42
CA VAL A 178 -3.97 -14.58 12.60
C VAL A 178 -3.46 -14.42 14.03
N ARG A 179 -3.49 -15.50 14.79
CA ARG A 179 -3.25 -15.50 16.25
C ARG A 179 -2.04 -16.33 16.65
N ASN A 180 -1.59 -17.23 15.79
CA ASN A 180 -0.50 -18.15 16.07
C ASN A 180 0.38 -18.40 14.83
N ARG A 181 1.53 -19.04 15.06
CA ARG A 181 2.50 -19.33 14.00
C ARG A 181 1.95 -20.22 12.89
N LEU A 182 1.10 -21.21 13.22
CA LEU A 182 0.56 -22.13 12.23
C LEU A 182 -0.30 -21.38 11.21
N GLU A 183 -1.23 -20.55 11.69
CA GLU A 183 -2.06 -19.67 10.85
C GLU A 183 -1.21 -18.70 10.04
N LYS A 184 -0.18 -18.11 10.66
CA LYS A 184 0.75 -17.19 9.98
C LYS A 184 1.51 -17.87 8.84
N GLU A 185 2.09 -19.06 9.06
CA GLU A 185 2.82 -19.76 7.99
C GLU A 185 1.86 -20.25 6.90
N ALA A 186 0.66 -20.74 7.25
CA ALA A 186 -0.36 -21.11 6.28
C ALA A 186 -0.73 -19.92 5.37
N LEU A 187 -1.00 -18.75 5.97
CA LEU A 187 -1.29 -17.52 5.22
C LEU A 187 -0.09 -17.09 4.37
N LYS A 188 1.13 -17.15 4.92
CA LYS A 188 2.36 -16.82 4.18
C LYS A 188 2.51 -17.70 2.94
N HIS A 189 2.33 -19.01 3.08
CA HIS A 189 2.39 -19.95 1.95
C HIS A 189 1.29 -19.68 0.92
N ALA A 190 0.04 -19.47 1.37
CA ALA A 190 -1.06 -19.16 0.48
C ALA A 190 -0.81 -17.89 -0.36
N LEU A 191 -0.31 -16.82 0.27
CA LEU A 191 0.02 -15.56 -0.41
C LEU A 191 1.22 -15.73 -1.36
N CYS A 192 2.23 -16.51 -0.98
CA CYS A 192 3.36 -16.83 -1.85
C CYS A 192 2.92 -17.56 -3.12
N ILE A 193 2.00 -18.53 -3.01
CA ILE A 193 1.43 -19.23 -4.17
C ILE A 193 0.63 -18.26 -5.04
N LYS A 194 -0.28 -17.50 -4.41
CA LYS A 194 -1.17 -16.56 -5.09
C LYS A 194 -0.44 -15.52 -5.94
N LEU A 195 0.75 -15.08 -5.51
CA LEU A 195 1.56 -14.07 -6.20
C LEU A 195 2.66 -14.66 -7.09
N ASN A 196 2.71 -15.99 -7.26
CA ASN A 196 3.81 -16.70 -7.91
C ASN A 196 5.19 -16.25 -7.35
N ALA A 197 5.28 -16.20 -6.02
CA ALA A 197 6.32 -15.51 -5.28
C ALA A 197 7.00 -16.40 -4.23
N MET A 198 7.18 -17.69 -4.53
CA MET A 198 7.77 -18.67 -3.59
C MET A 198 9.15 -18.25 -3.07
N LYS A 199 9.95 -17.53 -3.88
CA LYS A 199 11.27 -16.99 -3.49
C LYS A 199 11.20 -15.66 -2.72
N ALA A 200 10.00 -15.12 -2.51
CA ALA A 200 9.76 -13.82 -1.89
C ALA A 200 9.12 -13.93 -0.49
N ALA A 201 9.15 -15.11 0.15
CA ALA A 201 8.66 -15.27 1.50
C ALA A 201 9.28 -14.21 2.43
N PRO A 202 8.46 -13.42 3.14
CA PRO A 202 8.97 -12.37 4.02
C PRO A 202 9.53 -12.96 5.32
N PRO A 203 10.59 -12.35 5.86
CA PRO A 203 11.07 -12.67 7.19
C PRO A 203 10.10 -12.11 8.25
N ASP A 204 10.05 -12.78 9.41
CA ASP A 204 9.14 -12.42 10.51
C ASP A 204 9.47 -11.05 11.11
N ASP A 205 10.72 -10.58 11.04
CA ASP A 205 11.14 -9.24 11.49
C ASP A 205 10.46 -8.12 10.67
N LEU A 206 10.28 -8.31 9.36
CA LEU A 206 9.56 -7.38 8.49
C LEU A 206 8.06 -7.37 8.82
N ILE A 207 7.47 -8.53 9.09
CA ILE A 207 6.07 -8.64 9.52
C ILE A 207 5.88 -7.89 10.85
N ARG A 208 6.77 -8.14 11.82
CA ARG A 208 6.77 -7.46 13.13
C ARG A 208 6.87 -5.95 12.99
N GLU A 209 7.83 -5.46 12.19
CA GLU A 209 8.03 -4.03 11.92
C GLU A 209 6.74 -3.38 11.41
N ILE A 210 6.06 -4.00 10.44
CA ILE A 210 4.81 -3.45 9.91
C ILE A 210 3.71 -3.48 10.96
N ALA A 211 3.51 -4.62 11.63
CA ALA A 211 2.42 -4.80 12.60
C ALA A 211 2.52 -3.79 13.76
N LEU A 212 3.71 -3.65 14.36
CA LEU A 212 3.90 -2.77 15.52
C LEU A 212 4.01 -1.30 15.11
N ASN A 213 4.84 -0.99 14.11
CA ASN A 213 5.18 0.41 13.84
C ASN A 213 4.21 1.09 12.88
N VAL A 214 3.69 0.36 11.89
CA VAL A 214 2.76 0.90 10.89
C VAL A 214 1.31 0.73 11.29
N LEU A 215 0.94 -0.46 11.76
CA LEU A 215 -0.46 -0.81 12.07
C LEU A 215 -0.81 -0.62 13.55
N LYS A 216 0.19 -0.37 14.41
CA LYS A 216 0.02 -0.18 15.87
C LYS A 216 -0.73 -1.35 16.54
N ALA A 217 -0.47 -2.58 16.07
CA ALA A 217 -1.01 -3.79 16.66
C ALA A 217 -0.48 -4.03 18.08
N ASN A 218 -1.21 -4.81 18.88
CA ASN A 218 -0.76 -5.18 20.22
C ASN A 218 0.50 -6.05 20.17
N GLU A 219 1.52 -5.70 20.96
CA GLU A 219 2.79 -6.42 20.91
C GLU A 219 2.71 -7.88 21.38
N ILE A 220 1.84 -8.19 22.34
CA ILE A 220 1.62 -9.56 22.83
C ILE A 220 1.04 -10.42 21.71
N GLU A 221 -0.01 -9.93 21.04
CA GLU A 221 -0.65 -10.64 19.92
C GLU A 221 0.34 -10.87 18.76
N VAL A 222 1.15 -9.85 18.43
CA VAL A 222 2.20 -9.98 17.41
C VAL A 222 3.26 -11.00 17.82
N ASN A 223 3.67 -11.01 19.09
CA ASN A 223 4.61 -12.00 19.61
C ASN A 223 4.05 -13.42 19.48
N ASP A 224 2.81 -13.66 19.88
CA ASP A 224 2.21 -14.99 19.84
C ASP A 224 2.02 -15.51 18.41
N ALA A 225 1.66 -14.62 17.47
CA ALA A 225 1.58 -14.96 16.05
C ALA A 225 2.96 -15.28 15.42
N LEU A 226 4.05 -14.69 15.92
CA LEU A 226 5.40 -14.83 15.35
C LEU A 226 6.31 -15.83 16.09
N ARG A 227 6.00 -16.20 17.34
CA ARG A 227 6.83 -17.07 18.18
C ARG A 227 7.12 -18.40 17.50
N LYS A 228 8.40 -18.80 17.50
CA LYS A 228 8.76 -20.21 17.38
C LYS A 228 8.41 -20.84 18.71
N ASN A 229 7.26 -21.52 18.82
CA ASN A 229 7.17 -22.52 19.86
C ASN A 229 8.26 -23.54 19.55
N SER A 230 9.28 -23.63 20.40
CA SER A 230 10.05 -24.86 20.54
C SER A 230 9.06 -25.91 21.04
N ILE A 231 8.32 -26.49 20.11
CA ILE A 231 7.75 -27.81 20.32
C ILE A 231 8.98 -28.72 20.28
N GLU A 232 9.71 -28.77 21.40
CA GLU A 232 10.37 -30.02 21.76
C GLU A 232 9.23 -31.03 21.87
N LEU A 233 9.00 -31.75 20.77
CA LEU A 233 8.39 -33.06 20.83
C LEU A 233 9.33 -33.87 21.72
N ARG A 234 9.06 -33.86 23.03
CA ARG A 234 9.47 -34.94 23.91
C ARG A 234 8.65 -36.15 23.49
N LEU A 235 9.17 -36.85 22.48
CA LEU A 235 8.88 -38.25 22.22
C LEU A 235 10.07 -39.06 22.73
#